data_AF-A0A182KG94-F1
#
_entry.id   AF-A0A182KG94-F1
#
_cell.length_a   1.000
_cell.length_b   1.000
_cell.length_c   1.000
_cell.angle_alpha   90.00
_cell.angle_beta   90.00
_cell.angle_gamma   90.00
#
_symmetry.space_group_name_H-M   'P 1'
#
loop_
_entity.id
_entity.type
_entity.pdbx_description
1 polymer ?
#
loop_
_entity_poly.entity_id
_entity_poly.type
_entity_poly.pdbx_seq_one_letter_code
_entity_poly.pdbx_strand_id
1 'polypeptide(L)'
;MPSEPEKIFNPHPDVASKAYINSMQQYSEFYQQSLDNPGQFWANVAKQFHWETPYDPKNFFSYNFDISKGPIYVKWMEGASTNICYNLLDRNVKNGLGDTVAYYW
;
A
#
# COMPACT_ATOMS: atom_id res chain seq x y z
N MET A 1 31.85 -25.74 4.22
CA MET A 1 31.27 -25.76 5.58
C MET A 1 29.77 -25.84 5.41
N PRO A 2 29.04 -26.80 5.99
CA PRO A 2 27.60 -26.76 5.97
C PRO A 2 27.16 -25.59 6.85
N SER A 3 26.43 -24.64 6.27
CA SER A 3 25.82 -23.52 7.00
C SER A 3 24.89 -24.09 8.08
N GLU A 4 24.99 -23.58 9.31
CA GLU A 4 24.05 -23.93 10.38
C GLU A 4 22.60 -23.68 9.94
N PRO A 5 21.63 -24.52 10.34
CA PRO A 5 20.23 -24.31 9.99
C PRO A 5 19.75 -22.96 10.51
N GLU A 6 19.10 -22.20 9.64
CA GLU A 6 18.65 -20.84 9.92
C GLU A 6 17.65 -20.84 11.08
N LYS A 7 17.95 -20.10 12.15
CA LYS A 7 17.10 -20.03 13.34
C LYS A 7 15.92 -19.10 13.09
N ILE A 8 14.74 -19.68 12.89
CA ILE A 8 13.49 -18.93 12.66
C ILE A 8 12.86 -18.53 14.01
N PHE A 9 12.52 -17.25 14.14
CA PHE A 9 11.80 -16.71 15.30
C PHE A 9 10.39 -16.28 14.89
N ASN A 10 9.39 -16.97 15.44
CA ASN A 10 7.99 -16.64 15.18
C ASN A 10 7.51 -15.51 16.12
N PRO A 11 6.57 -14.67 15.66
CA PRO A 11 5.95 -13.67 16.52
C PRO A 11 5.18 -14.33 17.67
N HIS A 12 5.07 -13.62 18.79
CA HIS A 12 4.25 -14.07 19.92
C HIS A 12 2.77 -14.21 19.49
N PRO A 13 2.03 -15.25 19.93
CA PRO A 13 0.65 -15.49 19.48
C PRO A 13 -0.31 -14.31 19.67
N ASP A 14 -0.17 -13.58 20.78
CA ASP A 14 -0.99 -12.40 21.05
C ASP A 14 -0.78 -11.24 20.06
N VAL A 15 0.42 -11.13 19.51
CA VAL A 15 0.74 -10.14 18.48
C VAL A 15 0.22 -10.61 17.13
N ALA A 16 0.45 -11.88 16.80
CA ALA A 16 0.01 -12.47 15.55
C ALA A 16 -1.52 -12.38 15.38
N SER A 17 -2.29 -12.65 16.43
CA SER A 17 -3.76 -12.61 16.38
C SER A 17 -4.37 -11.22 16.13
N LYS A 18 -3.65 -10.14 16.47
CA LYS A 18 -4.10 -8.74 16.31
C LYS A 18 -3.54 -8.07 15.05
N ALA A 19 -2.63 -8.73 14.34
CA ALA A 19 -1.99 -8.18 13.16
C ALA A 19 -2.94 -8.16 11.96
N TYR A 20 -2.78 -7.19 11.06
CA TYR A 20 -3.50 -7.13 9.79
C TYR A 20 -3.20 -8.33 8.89
N ILE A 21 -1.99 -8.90 9.02
CA ILE A 21 -1.58 -10.17 8.41
C ILE A 21 -1.09 -11.07 9.55
N ASN A 22 -1.82 -12.16 9.81
CA ASN A 22 -1.63 -12.98 11.00
C ASN A 22 -0.88 -14.30 10.75
N SER A 23 -0.56 -14.60 9.49
CA SER A 23 0.13 -15.83 9.11
C SER A 23 1.00 -15.64 7.87
N MET A 24 2.02 -16.49 7.73
CA MET A 24 2.89 -16.49 6.55
C MET A 24 2.13 -16.86 5.28
N GLN A 25 1.15 -17.75 5.38
CA GLN A 25 0.30 -18.11 4.26
C GLN A 25 -0.49 -16.91 3.74
N GLN A 26 -1.14 -16.16 4.64
CA GLN A 26 -1.89 -14.97 4.27
C GLN A 26 -0.97 -13.92 3.63
N TYR A 27 0.24 -13.73 4.15
CA TYR A 27 1.25 -12.88 3.52
C TYR A 27 1.56 -13.34 2.09
N SER A 28 1.85 -14.62 1.89
CA SER A 28 2.18 -15.18 0.57
C SER A 28 1.05 -14.98 -0.45
N GLU A 29 -0.20 -15.15 -0.02
CA GLU A 29 -1.38 -14.90 -0.87
C GLU A 29 -1.49 -13.42 -1.28
N PHE A 30 -1.35 -12.49 -0.32
CA PHE A 30 -1.35 -11.05 -0.60
C PHE A 30 -0.20 -10.64 -1.52
N TYR A 31 0.98 -11.18 -1.27
CA TYR A 31 2.17 -10.94 -2.09
C TYR A 31 1.95 -11.41 -3.52
N GLN A 32 1.44 -12.63 -3.71
CA GLN A 32 1.16 -13.18 -5.03
C GLN A 32 0.12 -12.33 -5.78
N GLN A 33 -0.95 -11.90 -5.11
CA GLN A 33 -1.94 -10.99 -5.71
C GLN A 33 -1.34 -9.65 -6.16
N SER A 34 -0.39 -9.12 -5.38
CA SER A 34 0.30 -7.86 -5.74
C SER A 34 1.17 -8.00 -6.99
N LEU A 35 1.67 -9.20 -7.28
CA LEU A 35 2.46 -9.50 -8.47
C LEU A 35 1.59 -9.81 -9.68
N ASP A 36 0.55 -10.63 -9.50
CA ASP A 36 -0.30 -11.09 -10.60
C ASP A 36 -1.21 -9.97 -11.13
N ASN A 37 -1.73 -9.13 -10.23
CA ASN A 37 -2.68 -8.07 -10.58
C ASN A 37 -2.36 -6.76 -9.83
N PRO A 38 -1.18 -6.15 -10.09
CA PRO A 38 -0.70 -4.99 -9.34
C PRO A 38 -1.66 -3.80 -9.40
N GLY A 39 -2.24 -3.53 -10.56
CA GLY A 39 -3.18 -2.43 -10.74
C GLY A 39 -4.42 -2.57 -9.85
N GLN A 40 -5.05 -3.76 -9.83
CA GLN A 40 -6.23 -4.00 -9.01
C GLN A 40 -5.91 -4.03 -7.51
N PHE A 41 -4.78 -4.64 -7.14
CA PHE A 41 -4.31 -4.71 -5.76
C PHE A 41 -4.12 -3.31 -5.18
N TRP A 42 -3.30 -2.48 -5.84
CA TRP A 42 -3.01 -1.13 -5.38
C TRP A 42 -4.23 -0.20 -5.52
N ALA A 43 -5.12 -0.42 -6.48
CA ALA A 43 -6.39 0.32 -6.56
C ALA A 43 -7.28 0.05 -5.35
N ASN A 44 -7.24 -1.14 -4.75
CA ASN A 44 -7.99 -1.41 -3.51
C ASN A 44 -7.39 -0.68 -2.31
N VAL A 45 -6.06 -0.57 -2.25
CA VAL A 45 -5.37 0.22 -1.21
C VAL A 45 -5.65 1.72 -1.38
N ALA A 46 -5.61 2.23 -2.63
CA ALA A 46 -5.82 3.64 -2.95
C ALA A 46 -7.20 4.17 -2.53
N LYS A 47 -8.23 3.32 -2.46
CA LYS A 47 -9.58 3.67 -1.99
C LYS A 47 -9.61 4.17 -0.53
N GLN A 48 -8.60 3.86 0.26
CA GLN A 48 -8.53 4.27 1.67
C GLN A 48 -8.16 5.75 1.84
N PHE A 49 -7.69 6.40 0.78
CA PHE A 49 -7.27 7.80 0.79
C PHE A 49 -8.37 8.72 0.26
N HIS A 50 -8.32 9.97 0.69
CA HIS A 50 -9.12 11.02 0.11
C HIS A 50 -8.50 11.48 -1.21
N TRP A 51 -9.34 11.55 -2.23
CA TRP A 51 -9.00 12.07 -3.55
C TRP A 51 -9.88 13.27 -3.83
N GLU A 52 -9.28 14.36 -4.25
CA GLU A 52 -10.00 15.55 -4.71
C GLU A 52 -10.56 15.29 -6.11
N THR A 53 -9.68 14.80 -7.01
CA THR A 53 -10.08 14.21 -8.29
C THR A 53 -9.82 12.70 -8.23
N PRO A 54 -10.87 11.86 -8.26
CA PRO A 54 -10.71 10.40 -8.28
C PRO A 54 -9.93 9.93 -9.51
N TYR A 55 -9.15 8.86 -9.34
CA TYR A 55 -8.49 8.19 -10.47
C TYR A 55 -9.50 7.41 -11.33
N ASP A 56 -9.22 7.29 -12.62
CA ASP A 56 -9.91 6.34 -13.50
C ASP A 56 -9.35 4.93 -13.30
N PRO A 57 -10.17 3.92 -12.91
CA PRO A 57 -9.72 2.54 -12.78
C PRO A 57 -9.05 1.97 -14.05
N LYS A 58 -9.42 2.44 -15.25
CA LYS A 58 -8.82 1.99 -16.51
C LYS A 58 -7.39 2.48 -16.70
N ASN A 59 -7.05 3.62 -16.11
CA ASN A 59 -5.75 4.28 -16.22
C ASN A 59 -4.98 4.26 -14.89
N PHE A 60 -5.30 3.28 -14.02
CA PHE A 60 -4.73 3.22 -12.68
C PHE A 60 -3.23 2.93 -12.68
N PHE A 61 -2.77 2.06 -13.58
CA PHE A 61 -1.36 1.68 -13.69
C PHE A 61 -0.97 1.43 -15.13
N SER A 62 0.08 2.09 -15.60
CA SER A 62 0.64 1.90 -16.93
C SER A 62 2.15 2.10 -16.89
N TYR A 63 2.90 1.25 -17.57
CA TYR A 63 4.35 1.33 -17.58
C TYR A 63 4.93 0.83 -18.90
N ASN A 64 6.15 1.31 -19.20
CA ASN A 64 7.01 0.75 -20.22
C ASN A 64 8.43 0.68 -19.67
N PHE A 65 8.99 -0.54 -19.60
CA PHE A 65 10.40 -0.78 -19.29
C PHE A 65 11.21 -1.23 -20.51
N ASP A 66 10.57 -1.33 -21.68
CA ASP A 66 11.20 -1.78 -22.92
C ASP A 66 11.59 -0.56 -23.77
N ILE A 67 12.90 -0.34 -23.88
CA ILE A 67 13.49 0.78 -24.62
C ILE A 67 13.14 0.69 -26.12
N SER A 68 12.88 -0.53 -26.63
CA SER A 68 12.51 -0.72 -28.05
C SER A 68 11.08 -0.28 -28.36
N LYS A 69 10.19 -0.25 -27.35
CA LYS A 69 8.77 0.12 -27.50
C LYS A 69 8.50 1.60 -27.28
N GLY A 70 9.53 2.39 -26.94
CA GLY A 70 9.44 3.83 -26.70
C GLY A 70 10.12 4.25 -25.40
N PRO A 71 9.87 5.51 -24.96
CA PRO A 71 10.42 6.02 -23.72
C PRO A 71 10.04 5.15 -22.51
N ILE A 72 10.96 5.03 -21.57
CA ILE A 72 10.71 4.35 -20.29
C ILE A 72 9.80 5.25 -19.45
N TYR A 73 8.72 4.68 -18.92
CA TYR A 73 7.83 5.39 -18.01
C TYR A 73 7.15 4.44 -17.05
N VAL A 74 6.72 5.00 -15.91
CA VAL A 74 5.83 4.35 -14.96
C VAL A 74 4.83 5.41 -14.50
N LYS A 75 3.55 5.16 -14.71
CA LYS A 75 2.45 6.05 -14.36
C LYS A 75 1.48 5.32 -13.45
N TRP A 76 1.10 6.00 -12.39
CA TRP A 76 0.08 5.55 -11.45
C TRP A 76 -0.98 6.63 -11.30
N MET A 77 -2.25 6.22 -11.27
CA MET A 77 -3.40 7.08 -10.98
C MET A 77 -3.42 8.34 -11.88
N GLU A 78 -3.19 8.15 -13.18
CA GLU A 78 -3.09 9.27 -14.11
C GLU A 78 -4.40 10.09 -14.12
N GLY A 79 -4.26 11.41 -13.98
CA GLY A 79 -5.40 12.34 -13.88
C GLY A 79 -6.02 12.50 -12.50
N ALA A 80 -5.58 11.72 -11.51
CA ALA A 80 -6.05 11.87 -10.13
C ALA A 80 -5.33 13.01 -9.42
N SER A 81 -6.02 13.66 -8.47
CA SER A 81 -5.43 14.70 -7.63
C SER A 81 -5.79 14.49 -6.16
N THR A 82 -4.85 14.82 -5.29
CA THR A 82 -5.04 14.78 -3.84
C THR A 82 -4.09 15.75 -3.16
N ASN A 83 -4.41 16.13 -1.93
CA ASN A 83 -3.56 16.92 -1.07
C ASN A 83 -3.04 16.04 0.09
N ILE A 84 -1.72 16.02 0.25
CA ILE A 84 -1.05 15.20 1.28
C ILE A 84 -1.41 15.70 2.68
N CYS A 85 -1.40 17.02 2.92
CA CYS A 85 -1.79 17.60 4.21
C CYS A 85 -3.22 17.24 4.56
N TYR A 86 -4.13 17.24 3.58
CA TYR A 86 -5.53 16.87 3.82
C TYR A 86 -5.67 15.42 4.30
N ASN A 87 -4.98 14.48 3.65
CA ASN A 87 -5.00 13.08 4.07
C ASN A 87 -4.32 12.84 5.42
N LEU A 88 -3.27 13.60 5.72
CA LEU A 88 -2.48 13.46 6.93
C LEU A 88 -3.15 14.10 8.16
N LEU A 89 -3.78 15.26 8.00
CA LEU A 89 -4.27 16.08 9.11
C LEU A 89 -5.76 16.40 9.00
N ASP A 90 -6.19 17.15 7.98
CA ASP A 90 -7.54 17.70 7.87
C ASP A 90 -8.62 16.62 7.97
N ARG A 91 -8.41 15.48 7.30
CA ARG A 91 -9.30 14.32 7.36
C ARG A 91 -9.46 13.78 8.78
N ASN A 92 -8.36 13.69 9.54
CA ASN A 92 -8.39 13.17 10.90
C ASN A 92 -9.10 14.14 11.84
N VAL A 93 -8.86 15.44 11.72
CA VAL A 93 -9.58 16.48 12.48
C VAL A 93 -11.08 16.43 12.18
N LYS A 94 -11.47 16.35 10.89
CA LYS A 94 -12.88 16.23 10.47
C LYS A 94 -13.55 14.96 10.98
N ASN A 95 -12.79 13.88 11.15
CA ASN A 95 -13.28 12.63 11.72
C ASN A 95 -13.40 12.66 13.26
N GLY A 96 -13.21 13.82 13.90
CA GLY A 96 -13.34 13.99 15.34
C GLY A 96 -12.08 13.65 16.14
N LEU A 97 -10.94 13.46 15.48
CA LEU A 97 -9.66 13.16 16.14
C LEU A 97 -8.81 14.42 16.40
N GLY A 98 -9.42 15.61 16.39
CA GLY A 98 -8.71 16.89 16.54
C GLY A 98 -7.94 17.05 17.85
N ASP A 99 -8.45 16.46 18.93
CA ASP A 99 -7.80 16.48 20.25
C ASP A 99 -6.80 15.34 20.46
N THR A 100 -6.64 14.45 19.48
CA THR A 100 -5.68 13.35 19.55
C THR A 100 -4.29 13.87 19.24
N VAL A 101 -3.32 13.57 20.11
CA VAL A 101 -1.93 13.98 19.89
C VAL A 101 -1.40 13.36 18.59
N ALA A 102 -1.10 14.22 17.61
CA ALA A 102 -0.55 13.80 16.32
C ALA A 102 0.98 13.69 16.32
N TYR A 103 1.66 14.48 17.16
CA TYR A 103 3.12 14.52 17.27
C TYR A 103 3.53 14.82 18.71
N TYR A 104 4.40 13.98 19.26
CA TYR A 104 5.06 14.19 20.55
C TYR A 104 6.48 14.70 20.28
N TRP A 105 6.84 15.84 20.87
CA TRP A 105 8.15 16.47 20.76
C TRP A 105 8.87 16.39 22.11
#